data_AF-A0A351KQP8-F1
#
_entry.id   AF-A0A351KQP8-F1
#
_cell.length_a   1.000
_cell.length_b   1.000
_cell.length_c   1.000
_cell.angle_alpha   90.00
_cell.angle_beta   90.00
_cell.angle_gamma   90.00
#
_symmetry.space_group_name_H-M   'P 1'
#
loop_
_entity.id
_entity.type
_entity.pdbx_description
1 polymer ?
#
loop_
_entity_poly.entity_id
_entity_poly.type
_entity_poly.pdbx_seq_one_letter_code
_entity_poly.pdbx_strand_id
1 'polypeptide(L)'
;MFDVGFSELLLIALVALIVFGPERLPKLVKETSYWIRKVRSSMHSAKSEIDRELQLMELRATMEERKKKFLAEAEALGMNENSILNPAPPTVSSEPSKVEEKRDSD
;
A
#
# COMPACT_ATOMS: atom_id res chain seq x y z
N MET A 1 5.44 38.00 -12.90
CA MET A 1 6.48 39.03 -12.66
C MET A 1 7.36 38.54 -11.52
N PHE A 2 8.24 37.60 -11.86
CA PHE A 2 9.36 37.09 -11.06
C PHE A 2 10.38 36.64 -12.11
N ASP A 3 10.97 37.61 -12.78
CA ASP A 3 12.04 37.34 -13.73
C ASP A 3 13.34 37.22 -12.92
N VAL A 4 13.45 36.16 -12.13
CA VAL A 4 14.65 35.90 -11.32
C VAL A 4 15.66 35.22 -12.24
N GLY A 5 16.47 36.04 -12.90
CA GLY A 5 17.59 35.60 -13.70
C GLY A 5 18.76 35.12 -12.86
N PHE A 6 19.73 34.48 -13.52
CA PHE A 6 20.96 34.00 -12.87
C PHE A 6 21.72 35.13 -12.15
N SER A 7 21.70 36.34 -12.71
CA SER A 7 22.32 37.54 -12.13
C SER A 7 21.70 37.96 -10.79
N GLU A 8 20.38 37.94 -10.66
CA GLU A 8 19.71 38.31 -9.40
C GLU A 8 19.92 37.26 -8.32
N LEU A 9 19.91 35.97 -8.68
CA LEU A 9 20.28 34.90 -7.76
C LEU A 9 21.71 35.08 -7.22
N LEU A 10 22.66 35.44 -8.08
CA LEU A 10 24.04 35.73 -7.68
C LEU A 10 24.13 36.94 -6.74
N LEU A 11 23.40 38.02 -7.04
CA LEU A 11 23.34 39.20 -6.18
C LEU A 11 22.80 38.86 -4.79
N ILE A 12 21.69 38.13 -4.73
CA ILE A 12 21.07 37.71 -3.45
C ILE A 12 22.03 36.79 -2.70
N ALA A 13 22.68 35.84 -3.38
CA ALA A 13 23.66 34.95 -2.76
C ALA A 13 24.84 35.72 -2.18
N LEU A 14 25.34 36.75 -2.89
CA LEU A 14 26.43 37.60 -2.41
C LEU A 14 26.01 38.41 -1.18
N VAL A 15 24.83 39.03 -1.21
CA VAL A 15 24.29 39.77 -0.06
C VAL A 15 24.10 38.84 1.14
N ALA A 16 23.53 37.65 0.93
CA ALA A 16 23.36 36.66 1.99
C ALA A 16 24.72 36.21 2.57
N LEU A 17 25.74 36.05 1.72
CA LEU A 17 27.11 35.74 2.16
C LEU A 17 27.72 36.85 3.02
N ILE A 18 27.46 38.11 2.69
CA ILE A 18 27.98 39.26 3.46
C ILE A 18 27.26 39.38 4.81
N VAL A 19 25.94 39.25 4.82
CA VAL A 19 25.11 39.41 6.03
C VAL A 19 25.31 38.27 7.01
N PHE A 20 25.17 37.03 6.53
CA PHE A 20 25.29 35.84 7.37
C PHE A 20 26.73 35.36 7.51
N GLY A 21 27.59 35.63 6.53
CA GLY A 21 28.94 35.09 6.45
C GLY A 21 28.99 33.77 5.65
N PRO A 22 30.02 33.56 4.81
CA PRO A 22 30.17 32.34 4.00
C PRO A 22 30.28 31.07 4.85
N GLU A 23 30.77 31.18 6.08
CA GLU A 23 30.90 30.03 6.97
C GLU A 23 29.63 29.68 7.75
N ARG A 24 28.70 30.63 7.92
CA ARG A 24 27.51 30.43 8.77
C ARG A 24 26.29 30.02 7.97
N LEU A 25 26.14 30.53 6.75
CA LEU A 25 25.09 30.13 5.81
C LEU A 25 24.96 28.59 5.65
N PRO A 26 26.05 27.84 5.38
CA PRO A 26 25.98 26.38 5.29
C PRO A 26 25.71 25.70 6.64
N LYS A 27 26.10 26.30 7.77
CA LYS A 27 25.81 25.77 9.11
C LYS A 27 24.32 25.87 9.43
N LEU A 28 23.71 27.03 9.13
CA LEU A 28 22.26 27.25 9.31
C LEU A 28 21.43 26.30 8.44
N VAL A 29 21.81 26.12 7.17
CA VAL A 29 21.13 25.15 6.29
C VAL A 29 21.22 23.74 6.85
N LYS A 30 22.39 23.31 7.36
CA LYS A 30 22.52 21.99 7.99
C LYS A 30 21.58 21.83 9.18
N GLU A 31 21.52 22.81 10.06
CA GLU A 31 20.64 22.78 11.23
C GLU A 31 19.17 22.76 10.83
N THR A 32 18.71 23.69 9.98
CA THR A 32 17.31 23.73 9.53
C THR A 32 16.93 22.51 8.69
N SER A 33 17.85 21.97 7.88
CA SER A 33 17.60 20.79 7.06
C SER A 33 17.38 19.52 7.88
N TYR A 34 17.98 19.43 9.07
CA TYR A 34 17.73 18.32 9.97
C TYR A 34 16.27 18.35 10.47
N TRP A 35 15.77 19.54 10.82
CA TRP A 35 14.38 19.71 11.26
C TRP A 35 13.38 19.47 10.13
N ILE A 36 13.64 19.98 8.92
CA ILE A 36 12.74 19.73 7.78
C ILE A 36 12.69 18.24 7.44
N ARG A 37 13.82 17.53 7.55
CA ARG A 37 13.89 16.08 7.32
C ARG A 37 13.07 15.31 8.36
N LYS A 38 13.15 15.71 9.63
CA LYS A 38 12.35 15.14 10.72
C LYS A 38 10.86 15.31 10.45
N VAL A 39 10.42 16.53 10.13
CA VAL A 39 9.01 16.83 9.83
C VAL A 39 8.51 16.06 8.62
N ARG A 40 9.31 16.05 7.54
CA ARG A 40 8.97 15.30 6.32
C ARG A 40 8.85 13.80 6.60
N SER A 41 9.72 13.24 7.42
CA SER A 41 9.65 11.84 7.84
C SER A 41 8.36 11.55 8.61
N SER A 42 7.98 12.43 9.56
CA SER A 42 6.72 12.28 10.31
C SER A 42 5.49 12.36 9.40
N MET A 43 5.49 13.25 8.40
CA MET A 43 4.43 13.32 7.39
C MET A 43 4.36 12.06 6.53
N HIS A 44 5.51 11.49 6.14
CA HIS A 44 5.54 10.22 5.40
C HIS A 44 4.98 9.06 6.22
N SER A 45 5.29 8.97 7.51
CA SER A 45 4.74 7.95 8.40
C SER A 45 3.22 8.07 8.52
N ALA A 46 2.71 9.27 8.81
CA ALA A 46 1.26 9.51 8.90
C ALA A 46 0.54 9.19 7.57
N LYS A 47 1.12 9.59 6.44
CA LYS A 47 0.57 9.24 5.12
C LYS A 47 0.59 7.73 4.88
N SER A 48 1.64 7.03 5.33
CA SER A 48 1.74 5.58 5.17
C SER A 48 0.72 4.79 6.00
N GLU A 49 0.31 5.32 7.16
CA GLU A 49 -0.76 4.74 7.97
C GLU A 49 -2.12 4.97 7.30
N ILE A 50 -2.37 6.19 6.83
CA ILE A 50 -3.60 6.52 6.09
C ILE A 50 -3.72 5.71 4.80
N ASP A 51 -2.65 5.60 4.00
CA ASP A 51 -2.65 4.83 2.76
C ASP A 51 -2.93 3.34 3.02
N ARG A 52 -2.46 2.76 4.15
CA ARG A 52 -2.78 1.38 4.51
C ARG A 52 -4.25 1.20 4.87
N GLU A 53 -4.83 2.13 5.62
CA GLU A 53 -6.25 2.08 5.98
C GLU A 53 -7.15 2.27 4.74
N LEU A 54 -6.80 3.21 3.86
CA LEU A 54 -7.51 3.46 2.61
C LEU A 54 -7.46 2.25 1.68
N GLN A 55 -6.30 1.61 1.52
CA GLN A 55 -6.17 0.39 0.71
C GLN A 55 -7.07 -0.74 1.23
N LEU A 56 -7.14 -0.92 2.55
CA LEU A 56 -8.02 -1.93 3.15
C LEU A 56 -9.51 -1.61 2.94
N MET A 57 -9.90 -0.33 2.99
CA MET A 57 -11.26 0.11 2.69
C MET A 57 -11.62 -0.12 1.22
N GLU A 58 -10.72 0.20 0.30
CA GLU A 58 -10.93 0.01 -1.14
C GLU A 58 -11.05 -1.48 -1.52
N LEU A 59 -10.23 -2.34 -0.90
CA LEU A 59 -10.35 -3.80 -1.05
C LEU A 59 -11.70 -4.34 -0.55
N ARG A 60 -12.23 -3.82 0.56
CA ARG A 60 -13.54 -4.24 1.07
C ARG A 60 -14.68 -3.76 0.16
N ALA A 61 -14.63 -2.51 -0.28
CA ALA A 61 -15.63 -1.93 -1.18
C ALA A 61 -15.72 -2.70 -2.50
N THR A 62 -14.58 -3.02 -3.11
CA THR A 62 -14.53 -3.80 -4.37
C THR A 62 -15.08 -5.22 -4.20
N MET A 63 -14.83 -5.88 -3.06
CA MET A 63 -15.40 -7.20 -2.76
C MET A 63 -16.92 -7.14 -2.53
N GLU A 64 -17.42 -6.12 -1.84
CA GLU A 64 -18.86 -5.93 -1.64
C GLU A 64 -19.60 -5.64 -2.97
N GLU A 65 -19.04 -4.80 -3.82
CA GLU A 65 -19.59 -4.55 -5.16
C GLU A 65 -19.65 -5.82 -6.00
N ARG A 66 -18.57 -6.63 -5.98
CA ARG A 66 -18.54 -7.93 -6.66
C ARG A 66 -19.59 -8.89 -6.11
N LYS A 67 -19.72 -8.98 -4.78
CA LYS A 67 -20.76 -9.80 -4.14
C LYS A 67 -22.16 -9.35 -4.54
N LYS A 68 -22.46 -8.06 -4.51
CA LYS A 68 -23.77 -7.53 -4.92
C LYS A 68 -24.08 -7.84 -6.38
N LYS A 69 -23.09 -7.68 -7.28
CA LYS A 69 -23.24 -8.06 -8.69
C LYS A 69 -23.48 -9.56 -8.86
N PHE A 70 -22.72 -10.40 -8.15
CA PHE A 70 -22.88 -11.85 -8.20
C PHE A 70 -24.22 -12.31 -7.64
N LEU A 71 -24.70 -11.70 -6.55
CA LEU A 71 -26.01 -11.97 -5.98
C LEU A 71 -27.14 -11.51 -6.91
N ALA A 72 -27.03 -10.32 -7.49
CA ALA A 72 -28.00 -9.82 -8.45
C ALA A 72 -28.02 -10.67 -9.74
N GLU A 73 -26.86 -11.17 -10.17
CA GLU A 73 -26.75 -12.09 -11.31
C GLU A 73 -27.29 -13.48 -10.97
N ALA A 74 -27.05 -14.00 -9.76
CA ALA A 74 -27.63 -15.26 -9.28
C ALA A 74 -29.16 -15.18 -9.12
N GLU A 75 -29.66 -14.02 -8.69
CA GLU A 75 -31.10 -13.73 -8.57
C GLU A 75 -31.75 -13.56 -9.96
N ALA A 76 -31.08 -12.85 -10.89
CA ALA A 76 -31.52 -12.71 -12.28
C ALA A 76 -31.46 -14.02 -13.08
N LEU A 77 -30.55 -14.94 -12.71
CA LEU A 77 -30.45 -16.29 -13.28
C LEU A 77 -31.41 -17.30 -12.62
N GLY A 78 -32.17 -16.92 -11.59
CA GLY A 78 -33.27 -17.73 -11.07
C GLY A 78 -32.87 -19.14 -10.61
N MET A 79 -31.70 -19.31 -10.00
CA MET A 79 -31.29 -20.62 -9.48
C MET A 79 -31.89 -20.86 -8.09
N ASN A 80 -32.99 -21.63 -8.11
CA ASN A 80 -33.60 -22.43 -7.03
C ASN A 80 -32.73 -22.59 -5.75
N GLU A 81 -33.34 -22.27 -4.60
CA GLU A 81 -32.78 -22.21 -3.23
C GLU A 81 -31.90 -23.39 -2.75
N ASN A 82 -31.83 -24.51 -3.46
CA ASN A 82 -31.26 -25.75 -2.92
C ASN A 82 -29.77 -26.01 -3.23
N SER A 83 -29.06 -25.12 -3.92
CA SER A 83 -27.63 -25.34 -4.25
C SER A 83 -26.64 -24.43 -3.49
N ILE A 84 -27.11 -23.42 -2.75
CA ILE A 84 -26.22 -22.45 -2.09
C ILE A 84 -25.85 -22.85 -0.65
N LEU A 85 -26.63 -23.72 0.00
CA LEU A 85 -26.37 -24.18 1.38
C LEU A 85 -25.39 -25.36 1.50
N ASN A 86 -24.84 -25.86 0.38
CA ASN A 86 -23.89 -26.97 0.43
C ASN A 86 -22.72 -26.76 -0.53
N PRO A 87 -21.69 -25.96 -0.17
CA PRO A 87 -20.36 -26.25 -0.66
C PRO A 87 -19.97 -27.59 -0.05
N ALA A 88 -20.08 -28.66 -0.84
CA ALA A 88 -19.65 -29.98 -0.44
C ALA A 88 -18.26 -29.90 0.22
N PRO A 89 -18.05 -30.45 1.42
CA PRO A 89 -16.70 -30.63 1.93
C PRO A 89 -15.93 -31.49 0.91
N PRO A 90 -14.68 -31.14 0.53
CA PRO A 90 -13.83 -32.07 -0.19
C PRO A 90 -13.39 -33.16 0.79
N THR A 91 -14.26 -34.15 0.98
CA THR A 91 -13.97 -35.44 1.60
C THR A 91 -15.20 -36.27 1.26
N VAL A 92 -15.11 -37.33 0.46
CA VAL A 92 -14.47 -38.60 0.83
C VAL A 92 -14.10 -39.42 -0.42
N SER A 93 -13.05 -40.22 -0.27
CA SER A 93 -12.91 -41.56 -0.87
C SER A 93 -12.55 -41.68 -2.34
N SER A 94 -11.23 -41.75 -2.57
CA SER A 94 -10.67 -42.84 -3.36
C SER A 94 -10.07 -43.89 -2.42
N GLU A 95 -10.91 -44.62 -1.70
CA GLU A 95 -10.66 -46.00 -1.29
C GLU A 95 -11.91 -46.76 -1.68
N PRO A 96 -11.81 -47.90 -2.42
CA PRO A 96 -10.99 -49.02 -1.98
C PRO A 96 -10.32 -49.84 -3.10
N SER A 97 -9.08 -50.28 -2.90
CA SER A 97 -8.67 -51.60 -3.41
C SER A 97 -7.38 -52.11 -2.76
N LYS A 98 -7.62 -53.15 -1.95
CA LYS A 98 -6.88 -54.41 -1.97
C LYS A 98 -5.55 -54.47 -1.22
N VAL A 99 -5.69 -54.96 0.01
CA VAL A 99 -4.93 -56.01 0.69
C VAL A 99 -4.00 -56.84 -0.23
N GLU A 100 -2.86 -57.22 0.36
CA GLU A 100 -1.82 -58.16 -0.10
C GLU A 100 -0.82 -57.55 -1.10
N GLU A 101 0.49 -57.60 -0.88
CA GLU A 101 1.26 -58.77 -0.47
C GLU A 101 2.72 -58.37 -0.20
N LYS A 102 3.32 -58.90 0.89
CA LYS A 102 4.76 -59.26 1.08
C LYS A 102 5.81 -58.15 0.90
N ARG A 103 7.02 -58.22 1.42
CA ARG A 103 7.80 -58.99 2.40
C ARG A 103 9.19 -58.35 2.26
N ASP A 104 9.97 -58.44 3.33
CA ASP A 104 11.45 -58.37 3.29
C ASP A 104 11.93 -56.96 2.91
N SER A 105 13.03 -56.38 3.37
CA SER A 105 14.31 -56.74 4.00
C SER A 105 15.12 -55.48 3.64
N ASP A 106 16.01 -54.88 4.41
CA ASP A 106 17.06 -55.30 5.33
C ASP A 106 17.55 -53.98 5.98
#